data_AF-A0A453HLU4-F1
#
_entry.id   AF-A0A453HLU4-F1
#
_cell.length_a   1.000
_cell.length_b   1.000
_cell.length_c   1.000
_cell.angle_alpha   90.00
_cell.angle_beta   90.00
_cell.angle_gamma   90.00
#
_symmetry.space_group_name_H-M   'P 1'
#
loop_
_entity.id
_entity.type
_entity.pdbx_description
1 polymer ?
#
loop_
_entity_poly.entity_id
_entity_poly.type
_entity_poly.pdbx_seq_one_letter_code
_entity_poly.pdbx_strand_id
1 'polypeptide(L)'
;MLDGEHGIERTFEVAQKVWAETFYYMAQNNVMFEGILLKPSMVTPGAECKDRATPEEVASYTLKLLQRRIPPSVPGIMFLSGGQSEVEATLNLNAMNQAPNPWHVSFSYARALQNTCLKTWGGRPENVAAAQEALLLRAKANSLAQLGKYTSDGEAAEASENMFVKNYSY
;
A
#
# COMPACT_ATOMS: atom_id res chain seq x y z
N MET A 1 -10.78 6.23 4.02
CA MET A 1 -9.64 6.98 4.60
C MET A 1 -9.16 6.22 5.82
N LEU A 2 -7.90 6.43 6.23
CA LEU A 2 -7.32 5.74 7.40
C LEU A 2 -7.83 6.33 8.73
N ASP A 3 -8.33 7.57 8.74
CA ASP A 3 -8.78 8.25 9.96
C ASP A 3 -9.90 7.49 10.69
N GLY A 4 -9.81 7.48 12.03
CA GLY A 4 -10.79 6.90 12.94
C GLY A 4 -10.39 5.58 13.57
N GLU A 5 -11.29 5.03 14.39
CA GLU A 5 -11.07 3.87 15.26
C GLU A 5 -11.66 2.56 14.70
N HIS A 6 -12.08 2.56 13.44
CA HIS A 6 -12.79 1.44 12.82
C HIS A 6 -11.89 0.20 12.65
N GLY A 7 -12.44 -0.99 12.91
CA GLY A 7 -11.74 -2.26 12.69
C GLY A 7 -11.58 -2.62 11.21
N ILE A 8 -10.74 -3.62 10.93
CA ILE A 8 -10.42 -4.06 9.56
C ILE A 8 -11.65 -4.61 8.82
N GLU A 9 -12.59 -5.25 9.52
CA GLU A 9 -13.87 -5.74 8.99
C GLU A 9 -14.69 -4.57 8.45
N ARG A 10 -14.72 -3.45 9.18
CA ARG A 10 -15.47 -2.27 8.76
C ARG A 10 -14.83 -1.64 7.52
N THR A 11 -13.51 -1.57 7.46
CA THR A 11 -12.79 -1.14 6.24
C THR A 11 -13.15 -2.03 5.07
N PHE A 12 -13.13 -3.35 5.26
CA PHE A 12 -13.47 -4.34 4.24
C PHE A 12 -14.90 -4.18 3.71
N GLU A 13 -15.88 -4.01 4.60
CA GLU A 13 -17.29 -3.79 4.23
C GLU A 13 -17.49 -2.54 3.38
N VAL A 14 -16.90 -1.43 3.80
CA VAL A 14 -17.04 -0.14 3.10
C VAL A 14 -16.32 -0.23 1.75
N ALA A 15 -15.10 -0.76 1.70
CA ALA A 15 -14.34 -0.91 0.48
C ALA A 15 -15.05 -1.79 -0.55
N GLN A 16 -15.72 -2.87 -0.11
CA GLN A 16 -16.51 -3.71 -1.02
C GLN A 16 -17.64 -2.94 -1.71
N LYS A 17 -18.32 -2.03 -1.01
CA LYS A 17 -19.39 -1.22 -1.59
C LYS A 17 -18.84 -0.20 -2.57
N VAL A 18 -17.76 0.49 -2.18
CA VAL A 18 -17.10 1.49 -3.03
C VAL A 18 -16.62 0.86 -4.33
N TRP A 19 -15.87 -0.25 -4.28
CA TRP A 19 -15.35 -0.88 -5.50
C TRP A 19 -16.44 -1.50 -6.37
N ALA A 20 -17.54 -1.99 -5.80
CA ALA A 20 -18.69 -2.44 -6.58
C ALA A 20 -19.28 -1.30 -7.42
N GLU A 21 -19.55 -0.16 -6.80
CA GLU A 21 -20.09 1.03 -7.49
C GLU A 21 -19.10 1.57 -8.53
N THR A 22 -17.81 1.68 -8.18
CA THR A 22 -16.77 2.14 -9.10
C THR A 22 -16.74 1.28 -10.37
N PHE A 23 -16.66 -0.05 -10.24
CA PHE A 23 -16.62 -0.93 -11.40
C PHE A 23 -17.93 -0.97 -12.18
N TYR A 24 -19.07 -0.83 -11.50
CA TYR A 24 -20.37 -0.66 -12.16
C TYR A 24 -20.36 0.56 -13.07
N TYR A 25 -19.97 1.74 -12.57
CA TYR A 25 -19.94 2.95 -13.38
C TYR A 25 -18.84 2.94 -14.45
N MET A 26 -17.69 2.31 -14.19
CA MET A 26 -16.67 2.14 -15.23
C MET A 26 -17.18 1.27 -16.38
N ALA A 27 -17.93 0.20 -16.10
CA ALA A 27 -18.57 -0.63 -17.11
C ALA A 27 -19.65 0.16 -17.88
N GLN A 28 -20.49 0.93 -17.19
CA GLN A 28 -21.52 1.77 -17.84
C GLN A 28 -20.90 2.83 -18.78
N ASN A 29 -19.67 3.26 -18.51
CA ASN A 29 -18.93 4.22 -19.34
C ASN A 29 -18.00 3.55 -20.36
N ASN A 30 -18.15 2.24 -20.59
CA ASN A 30 -17.36 1.48 -21.56
C ASN A 30 -15.83 1.59 -21.35
N VAL A 31 -15.39 1.69 -20.09
CA VAL A 31 -13.95 1.71 -19.78
C VAL A 31 -13.35 0.34 -20.12
N MET A 32 -12.29 0.34 -20.92
CA MET A 32 -11.52 -0.86 -21.25
C MET A 32 -10.63 -1.25 -20.06
N PHE A 33 -11.02 -2.31 -19.33
CA PHE A 33 -10.34 -2.73 -18.09
C PHE A 33 -8.91 -3.22 -18.32
N GLU A 34 -8.60 -3.73 -19.51
CA GLU A 34 -7.25 -4.12 -19.92
C GLU A 34 -6.30 -2.91 -20.01
N GLY A 35 -6.85 -1.70 -20.17
CA GLY A 35 -6.11 -0.45 -20.30
C GLY A 35 -6.00 0.37 -19.02
N ILE A 36 -6.47 -0.13 -17.87
CA ILE A 36 -6.40 0.61 -16.60
C ILE A 36 -5.38 0.01 -15.64
N LEU A 37 -4.95 0.84 -14.68
CA LEU A 37 -4.35 0.39 -13.44
C LEU A 37 -5.22 0.86 -12.29
N LEU A 38 -5.35 0.04 -11.25
CA LEU A 38 -6.00 0.49 -10.02
C LEU A 38 -4.97 0.93 -9.00
N LYS A 39 -5.27 2.02 -8.30
CA LYS A 39 -4.53 2.48 -7.13
C LYS A 39 -5.41 2.46 -5.88
N PRO A 40 -5.71 1.27 -5.31
CA PRO A 40 -6.50 1.16 -4.10
C PRO A 40 -5.66 1.41 -2.85
N SER A 41 -6.34 1.70 -1.74
CA SER A 41 -5.79 1.49 -0.40
C SER A 41 -5.82 -0.01 -0.06
N MET A 42 -4.85 -0.45 0.75
CA MET A 42 -4.95 -1.75 1.42
C MET A 42 -6.12 -1.74 2.42
N VAL A 43 -6.64 -2.92 2.76
CA VAL A 43 -7.66 -3.09 3.79
C VAL A 43 -6.96 -3.20 5.14
N THR A 44 -6.89 -2.09 5.86
CA THR A 44 -6.27 -1.99 7.19
C THR A 44 -7.30 -1.49 8.20
N PRO A 45 -7.10 -1.71 9.51
CA PRO A 45 -7.85 -0.97 10.53
C PRO A 45 -7.54 0.53 10.44
N GLY A 46 -8.41 1.34 11.04
CA GLY A 46 -8.21 2.77 11.17
C GLY A 46 -6.96 3.11 11.99
N ALA A 47 -6.38 4.28 11.76
CA ALA A 47 -5.12 4.69 12.38
C ALA A 47 -5.18 4.71 13.92
N GLU A 48 -6.36 5.06 14.46
CA GLU A 48 -6.66 5.16 15.89
C GLU A 48 -7.27 3.86 16.45
N CYS A 49 -7.42 2.82 15.62
CA CYS A 49 -7.91 1.52 16.09
C CYS A 49 -6.90 0.90 17.06
N LYS A 50 -7.40 0.37 18.18
CA LYS A 50 -6.57 -0.26 19.22
C LYS A 50 -6.00 -1.60 18.75
N ASP A 51 -6.76 -2.31 17.92
CA ASP A 51 -6.36 -3.60 17.37
C ASP A 51 -5.56 -3.36 16.08
N ARG A 52 -4.29 -3.76 16.11
CA ARG A 52 -3.42 -3.73 14.94
C ARG A 52 -3.55 -5.04 14.19
N ALA A 53 -3.65 -4.98 12.87
CA ALA A 53 -3.66 -6.15 12.01
C ALA A 53 -2.21 -6.55 11.64
N THR A 54 -1.95 -7.85 11.55
CA THR A 54 -0.67 -8.33 11.00
C THR A 54 -0.63 -8.16 9.48
N PRO A 55 0.56 -8.20 8.85
CA PRO A 55 0.66 -8.16 7.39
C PRO A 55 -0.13 -9.26 6.68
N GLU A 56 -0.21 -10.45 7.27
CA GLU A 56 -0.97 -11.59 6.75
C GLU A 56 -2.47 -11.34 6.83
N GLU A 57 -2.96 -10.72 7.90
CA GLU A 57 -4.37 -10.33 8.03
C GLU A 57 -4.73 -9.24 7.01
N VAL A 58 -3.90 -8.20 6.89
CA VAL A 58 -4.06 -7.14 5.88
C VAL A 58 -4.07 -7.74 4.48
N ALA A 59 -3.14 -8.65 4.17
CA ALA A 59 -3.08 -9.32 2.88
C ALA A 59 -4.34 -10.16 2.61
N SER A 60 -4.77 -10.96 3.58
CA SER A 60 -5.98 -11.81 3.47
C SER A 60 -7.23 -10.98 3.17
N TYR A 61 -7.48 -9.93 3.95
CA TYR A 61 -8.63 -9.04 3.75
C TYR A 61 -8.55 -8.28 2.42
N THR A 62 -7.36 -7.81 2.06
CA THR A 62 -7.14 -7.04 0.83
C THR A 62 -7.34 -7.91 -0.41
N LEU A 63 -6.70 -9.08 -0.49
CA LEU A 63 -6.85 -9.98 -1.64
C LEU A 63 -8.28 -10.51 -1.76
N LYS A 64 -8.94 -10.81 -0.64
CA LYS A 64 -10.36 -11.19 -0.62
C LYS A 64 -11.26 -10.08 -1.17
N LEU A 65 -10.95 -8.81 -0.91
CA LEU A 65 -11.68 -7.67 -1.47
C LEU A 65 -11.49 -7.62 -2.99
N LEU A 66 -10.24 -7.73 -3.45
CA LEU A 66 -9.91 -7.70 -4.87
C LEU A 66 -10.63 -8.82 -5.63
N GLN A 67 -10.55 -10.06 -5.14
CA GLN A 67 -11.24 -11.23 -5.69
C GLN A 67 -12.75 -11.08 -5.80
N ARG A 68 -13.38 -10.31 -4.92
CA ARG A 68 -14.84 -10.10 -4.93
C ARG A 68 -15.29 -8.99 -5.85
N ARG A 69 -14.43 -8.02 -6.16
CA ARG A 69 -14.86 -6.74 -6.76
C ARG A 69 -14.11 -6.32 -8.01
N ILE A 70 -12.93 -6.87 -8.23
CA ILE A 70 -12.06 -6.46 -9.34
C ILE A 70 -12.03 -7.58 -10.37
N PRO A 71 -12.26 -7.31 -11.66
CA PRO A 71 -12.17 -8.32 -12.70
C PRO A 71 -10.69 -8.65 -13.01
N PRO A 72 -10.37 -9.91 -13.35
CA PRO A 72 -9.01 -10.31 -13.78
C PRO A 72 -8.49 -9.61 -15.05
N SER A 73 -9.36 -8.95 -15.83
CA SER A 73 -8.93 -8.19 -17.02
C SER A 73 -8.14 -6.93 -16.67
N VAL A 74 -8.23 -6.44 -15.43
CA VAL A 74 -7.33 -5.38 -14.95
C VAL A 74 -5.90 -5.95 -14.91
N PRO A 75 -4.91 -5.34 -15.55
CA PRO A 75 -3.56 -5.90 -15.58
C PRO A 75 -2.81 -5.73 -14.25
N GLY A 76 -3.11 -4.68 -13.47
CA GLY A 76 -2.32 -4.42 -12.27
C GLY A 76 -2.99 -3.55 -11.19
N ILE A 77 -2.59 -3.84 -9.96
CA ILE A 77 -3.03 -3.21 -8.71
C ILE A 77 -1.82 -2.57 -8.05
N MET A 78 -1.79 -1.24 -8.05
CA MET A 78 -0.65 -0.43 -7.61
C MET A 78 -1.02 0.26 -6.30
N PHE A 79 -0.83 -0.41 -5.17
CA PHE A 79 -1.30 0.08 -3.87
C PHE A 79 -0.73 1.46 -3.52
N LEU A 80 -1.57 2.32 -2.95
CA LEU A 80 -1.10 3.50 -2.22
C LEU A 80 -0.67 3.08 -0.81
N SER A 81 0.36 3.72 -0.26
CA SER A 81 0.83 3.42 1.10
C SER A 81 -0.07 4.03 2.18
N GLY A 82 -0.81 5.10 1.86
CA GLY A 82 -1.62 5.81 2.83
C GLY A 82 -0.75 6.41 3.93
N GLY A 83 -1.11 6.17 5.19
CA GLY A 83 -0.35 6.59 6.38
C GLY A 83 0.56 5.52 6.98
N GLN A 84 0.65 4.34 6.36
CA GLN A 84 1.53 3.26 6.83
C GLN A 84 2.99 3.70 6.88
N SER A 85 3.79 3.09 7.76
CA SER A 85 5.25 3.27 7.75
C SER A 85 5.90 2.71 6.48
N GLU A 86 7.17 3.03 6.22
CA GLU A 86 7.88 2.49 5.05
C GLU A 86 8.01 0.96 5.14
N VAL A 87 8.31 0.44 6.33
CA VAL A 87 8.43 -1.00 6.58
C VAL A 87 7.07 -1.70 6.54
N GLU A 88 6.03 -1.12 7.17
CA GLU A 88 4.68 -1.70 7.19
C GLU A 88 4.10 -1.83 5.78
N ALA A 89 4.20 -0.78 4.96
CA ALA A 89 3.73 -0.83 3.57
C ALA A 89 4.47 -1.87 2.72
N THR A 90 5.76 -2.11 3.03
CA THR A 90 6.58 -3.12 2.34
C THR A 90 6.20 -4.53 2.79
N LEU A 91 6.01 -4.76 4.10
CA LEU A 91 5.59 -6.05 4.65
C LEU A 91 4.19 -6.47 4.16
N ASN A 92 3.24 -5.54 4.15
CA ASN A 92 1.88 -5.81 3.67
C ASN A 92 1.87 -6.16 2.18
N LEU A 93 2.64 -5.44 1.37
CA LEU A 93 2.82 -5.76 -0.05
C LEU A 93 3.47 -7.13 -0.26
N ASN A 94 4.48 -7.45 0.55
CA ASN A 94 5.17 -8.74 0.50
C ASN A 94 4.20 -9.89 0.81
N ALA A 95 3.44 -9.79 1.90
CA ALA A 95 2.45 -10.79 2.29
C ALA A 95 1.40 -11.03 1.19
N MET A 96 0.94 -9.98 0.50
CA MET A 96 0.01 -10.12 -0.62
C MET A 96 0.60 -10.87 -1.83
N ASN A 97 1.91 -10.77 -2.05
CA ASN A 97 2.59 -11.43 -3.17
C ASN A 97 3.11 -12.83 -2.84
N GLN A 98 2.92 -13.31 -1.60
CA GLN A 98 3.21 -14.70 -1.23
C GLN A 98 2.09 -15.67 -1.61
N ALA A 99 0.97 -15.17 -2.15
CA ALA A 99 -0.10 -15.94 -2.73
C ALA A 99 -0.23 -15.67 -4.24
N PRO A 100 -0.68 -16.64 -5.06
CA PRO A 100 -0.98 -16.41 -6.46
C PRO A 100 -2.09 -15.36 -6.64
N ASN A 101 -1.86 -14.42 -7.56
CA ASN A 101 -2.81 -13.38 -7.91
C ASN A 101 -3.07 -13.36 -9.42
N PRO A 102 -4.30 -13.13 -9.87
CA PRO A 102 -4.58 -12.93 -11.30
C PRO A 102 -4.14 -11.54 -11.79
N TRP A 103 -3.85 -10.62 -10.86
CA TRP A 103 -3.33 -9.28 -11.16
C TRP A 103 -1.84 -9.17 -10.84
N HIS A 104 -1.15 -8.26 -11.51
CA HIS A 104 0.15 -7.80 -11.03
C HIS A 104 -0.04 -6.90 -9.79
N VAL A 105 0.29 -7.42 -8.60
CA VAL A 105 0.16 -6.69 -7.33
C VAL A 105 1.48 -6.00 -6.99
N SER A 106 1.48 -4.67 -7.03
CA SER A 106 2.67 -3.83 -6.85
C SER A 106 2.34 -2.53 -6.11
N PHE A 107 3.23 -1.54 -6.16
CA PHE A 107 3.17 -0.31 -5.36
C PHE A 107 3.12 0.95 -6.21
N SER A 108 2.39 1.95 -5.71
CA SER A 108 2.43 3.35 -6.16
C SER A 108 2.61 4.25 -4.93
N TYR A 109 3.79 4.16 -4.34
CA TYR A 109 4.13 4.79 -3.05
C TYR A 109 4.75 6.17 -3.20
N ALA A 110 4.36 7.07 -2.30
CA ALA A 110 5.00 8.36 -2.11
C ALA A 110 5.73 8.36 -0.75
N ARG A 111 5.00 8.57 0.35
CA ARG A 111 5.56 8.57 1.72
C ARG A 111 6.36 7.29 2.03
N ALA A 112 5.83 6.11 1.72
CA ALA A 112 6.51 4.83 1.97
C ALA A 112 7.78 4.59 1.13
N LEU A 113 8.07 5.47 0.17
CA LEU A 113 9.27 5.41 -0.66
C LEU A 113 10.24 6.58 -0.37
N GLN A 114 9.72 7.72 0.09
CA GLN A 114 10.45 8.98 0.12
C GLN A 114 10.75 9.51 1.52
N ASN A 115 10.07 9.04 2.58
CA ASN A 115 10.15 9.68 3.89
C ASN A 115 11.58 9.67 4.47
N THR A 116 12.24 8.51 4.48
CA THR A 116 13.63 8.42 4.96
C THR A 116 14.58 9.19 4.03
N CYS A 117 14.38 9.11 2.71
CA CYS A 117 15.16 9.89 1.74
C CYS A 117 15.08 11.40 2.01
N LEU A 118 13.88 11.94 2.21
CA LEU A 118 13.65 13.36 2.48
C LEU A 118 14.24 13.79 3.83
N LYS A 119 14.08 12.97 4.88
CA LYS A 119 14.69 13.21 6.20
C LYS A 119 16.22 13.23 6.10
N THR A 120 16.82 12.27 5.40
CA THR A 120 18.28 12.19 5.21
C THR A 120 18.81 13.36 4.40
N TRP A 121 18.12 13.75 3.32
CA TRP A 121 18.50 14.89 2.49
C TRP A 121 18.48 16.19 3.29
N GLY A 122 17.38 16.49 3.97
CA GLY A 122 17.21 17.71 4.77
C GLY A 122 17.41 19.01 3.97
N GLY A 123 17.27 18.97 2.64
CA GLY A 123 17.50 20.11 1.75
C GLY A 123 18.98 20.47 1.53
N ARG A 124 19.91 19.64 2.01
CA ARG A 124 21.36 19.93 2.01
C ARG A 124 22.06 19.24 0.83
N PRO A 125 22.77 19.98 -0.05
CA PRO A 125 23.48 19.41 -1.20
C PRO A 125 24.50 18.31 -0.83
N GLU A 126 25.16 18.45 0.32
CA GLU A 126 26.12 17.48 0.83
C GLU A 126 25.49 16.11 1.17
N ASN A 127 24.18 16.06 1.40
CA ASN A 127 23.45 14.84 1.77
C ASN A 127 22.82 14.12 0.57
N VAL A 128 22.97 14.63 -0.66
CA VAL A 128 22.31 14.06 -1.85
C VAL A 128 22.65 12.58 -2.04
N ALA A 129 23.93 12.20 -1.91
CA ALA A 129 24.36 10.82 -2.08
C ALA A 129 23.72 9.88 -1.04
N ALA A 130 23.73 10.27 0.23
CA ALA A 130 23.12 9.49 1.31
C ALA A 130 21.59 9.37 1.15
N ALA A 131 20.92 10.41 0.69
CA ALA A 131 19.48 10.38 0.42
C ALA A 131 19.12 9.47 -0.76
N GLN A 132 19.94 9.49 -1.82
CA GLN A 132 19.78 8.57 -2.96
C GLN A 132 19.97 7.11 -2.56
N GLU A 133 20.93 6.83 -1.67
CA GLU A 133 21.13 5.49 -1.12
C GLU A 133 19.91 5.03 -0.32
N ALA A 134 19.35 5.89 0.54
CA ALA A 134 18.13 5.60 1.28
C ALA A 134 16.93 5.33 0.36
N LEU A 135 16.76 6.13 -0.71
CA LEU A 135 15.72 5.91 -1.71
C LEU A 135 15.90 4.57 -2.44
N LEU A 136 17.12 4.25 -2.86
CA LEU A 136 17.42 3.00 -3.56
C LEU A 136 17.16 1.79 -2.66
N LEU A 137 17.47 1.91 -1.38
CA LEU A 137 17.22 0.87 -0.39
C LEU A 137 15.70 0.62 -0.27
N ARG A 138 14.87 1.67 -0.15
CA ARG A 138 13.40 1.52 -0.15
C ARG A 138 12.85 0.99 -1.48
N ALA A 139 13.39 1.41 -2.61
CA ALA A 139 12.98 0.92 -3.92
C ALA A 139 13.28 -0.58 -4.08
N LYS A 140 14.45 -1.04 -3.64
CA LYS A 140 14.83 -2.46 -3.62
C LYS A 140 13.93 -3.27 -2.70
N ALA A 141 13.64 -2.76 -1.50
CA ALA A 141 12.74 -3.42 -0.54
C ALA A 141 11.35 -3.66 -1.15
N ASN A 142 10.73 -2.63 -1.74
CA ASN A 142 9.43 -2.75 -2.41
C ASN A 142 9.48 -3.62 -3.68
N SER A 143 10.60 -3.60 -4.41
CA SER A 143 10.81 -4.51 -5.55
C SER A 143 10.87 -5.98 -5.10
N LEU A 144 11.49 -6.28 -3.96
CA LEU A 144 11.50 -7.64 -3.39
C LEU A 144 10.13 -8.04 -2.84
N ALA A 145 9.40 -7.09 -2.24
CA ALA A 145 8.05 -7.30 -1.74
C ALA A 145 7.07 -7.61 -2.88
N GLN A 146 7.21 -6.96 -4.05
CA GLN A 146 6.43 -7.31 -5.25
C GLN A 146 6.64 -8.78 -5.66
N LEU A 147 7.82 -9.34 -5.40
CA LEU A 147 8.13 -10.75 -5.68
C LEU A 147 7.77 -11.70 -4.52
N GLY A 148 7.25 -11.19 -3.40
CA GLY A 148 6.98 -11.99 -2.19
C GLY A 148 8.25 -12.48 -1.47
N LYS A 149 9.38 -11.80 -1.67
CA LYS A 149 10.73 -12.23 -1.23
C LYS A 149 11.41 -11.26 -0.27
N TYR A 150 10.68 -10.28 0.24
CA TYR A 150 11.24 -9.30 1.19
C TYR A 150 11.24 -9.87 2.61
N THR A 151 12.33 -9.58 3.34
CA THR A 151 12.42 -9.74 4.80
C THR A 151 12.80 -8.40 5.41
N SER A 152 12.35 -8.12 6.63
CA SER A 152 12.64 -6.87 7.35
C SER A 152 13.99 -6.89 8.09
N ASP A 153 14.88 -7.82 7.74
CA ASP A 153 16.16 -7.98 8.43
C ASP A 153 17.08 -6.79 8.14
N GLY A 154 17.57 -6.14 9.19
CA GLY A 154 18.47 -4.99 9.07
C GLY A 154 17.78 -3.66 8.77
N GLU A 155 16.45 -3.59 8.89
CA GLU A 155 15.72 -2.32 8.78
C GLU A 155 16.04 -1.35 9.92
N ALA A 156 16.21 -0.07 9.57
CA ALA A 156 16.38 0.99 10.54
C ALA A 156 15.08 1.23 11.33
N ALA A 157 15.19 1.56 12.62
CA ALA A 157 14.02 1.74 13.48
C ALA A 157 13.11 2.88 12.96
N GLU A 158 13.71 3.93 12.40
CA GLU A 158 13.03 5.10 11.85
C GLU A 158 12.12 4.76 10.66
N ALA A 159 12.47 3.72 9.88
CA ALA A 159 11.66 3.29 8.73
C ALA A 159 10.35 2.60 9.17
N SER A 160 10.26 2.20 10.44
CA SER A 160 9.07 1.59 11.04
C SER A 160 8.12 2.62 11.68
N GLU A 161 8.49 3.90 11.73
CA GLU A 161 7.64 4.96 12.29
C GLU A 161 6.37 5.17 11.45
N ASN A 162 5.21 5.17 12.12
CA ASN A 162 3.93 5.43 11.48
C ASN A 162 3.88 6.86 10.93
N MET A 163 3.39 7.01 9.69
CA MET A 163 3.38 8.28 8.95
C MET A 163 1.98 8.89 8.82
N PHE A 164 1.01 8.38 9.57
CA PHE A 164 -0.34 8.91 9.61
C PHE A 164 -0.37 10.35 10.14
N VAL A 165 -1.13 11.20 9.46
CA VAL A 165 -1.41 12.56 9.86
C VAL A 165 -2.93 12.70 9.90
N LYS A 166 -3.48 13.02 11.07
CA LYS A 166 -4.93 13.14 11.27
C LYS A 166 -5.49 14.29 10.42
N ASN A 167 -6.60 14.05 9.74
CA ASN A 167 -7.27 15.03 8.86
C ASN A 167 -6.36 15.54 7.72
N TYR A 168 -5.46 14.70 7.21
CA TYR A 168 -4.61 15.07 6.09
C TYR A 168 -5.46 15.35 4.83
N SER A 169 -5.32 16.56 4.27
CA SER A 169 -5.85 16.94 2.96
C SER A 169 -4.71 16.96 1.95
N TYR A 170 -4.97 16.43 0.76
CA TYR A 170 -4.10 16.63 -0.41
C TYR A 170 -4.21 18.06 -0.94
#